data_AF-A0A7S9CNI1-F1
#
_entry.id   AF-A0A7S9CNI1-F1
#
_cell.length_a   1.000
_cell.length_b   1.000
_cell.length_c   1.000
_cell.angle_alpha   90.00
_cell.angle_beta   90.00
_cell.angle_gamma   90.00
#
_symmetry.space_group_name_H-M   'P 1'
#
loop_
_entity.id
_entity.type
_entity.pdbx_description
1 polymer ?
#
loop_
_entity_poly.entity_id
_entity_poly.type
_entity_poly.pdbx_seq_one_letter_code
_entity_poly.pdbx_strand_id
1 'polypeptide(L)'
;MKSLKLIGLAVGASFALSASAFAQDITIAVAGPMTGSESAFGRQMKNGADQAVADINAAGGVLGKKLALESDDDACDPKQARSIAEKIGSAKIPFVAGHFCSSSSIPASEAYADSNVLQITPASTNPLFTERKLWNVARVCGRDDQQGIVAADYIMKAFKGKNVAILNDKTTYGKGLADETKKALNKAGFQEKMYESYNKGDKDFNAIVSRMKKENIELVYVGGYHQEAGLILRQMRDQGMQTILMAGDAMNDKEFASITGPAAEGTLFTFGPDPRNKPTAKAIVEKFKAKNIDPEGYTLYTYAAIQVWTQAAAKAKTTDAKKVMETIKAGDWDTVLGKLGFDAKGDIKQIDYVVYKWDAKGNYTEINPKGS
;
A
#
# COMPACT_ATOMS: atom_id res chain seq x y z
N MET A 1 -2.60 -12.42 89.20
CA MET A 1 -2.49 -11.04 88.67
C MET A 1 -1.56 -11.05 87.46
N LYS A 2 -2.12 -10.62 86.32
CA LYS A 2 -1.51 -10.13 85.05
C LYS A 2 -0.47 -10.99 84.32
N SER A 3 -0.96 -11.56 83.23
CA SER A 3 -0.37 -12.40 82.20
C SER A 3 0.57 -11.67 81.25
N LEU A 4 1.73 -12.31 80.98
CA LEU A 4 2.50 -12.18 79.74
C LEU A 4 1.62 -12.56 78.53
N LYS A 5 1.26 -11.62 77.67
CA LYS A 5 0.98 -11.83 76.22
C LYS A 5 1.09 -10.48 75.52
N LEU A 6 1.82 -10.45 74.38
CA LEU A 6 1.86 -9.45 73.29
C LEU A 6 3.30 -9.09 72.87
N ILE A 7 4.05 -10.11 72.42
CA ILE A 7 5.08 -9.95 71.41
C ILE A 7 4.75 -11.00 70.35
N GLY A 8 4.24 -10.57 69.20
CA GLY A 8 3.91 -11.48 68.10
C GLY A 8 2.61 -11.14 67.39
N LEU A 9 2.56 -9.97 66.71
CA LEU A 9 1.71 -9.76 65.54
C LEU A 9 2.14 -8.50 64.76
N ALA A 10 3.39 -8.47 64.29
CA ALA A 10 3.89 -7.39 63.42
C ALA A 10 4.64 -7.93 62.20
N VAL A 11 4.26 -9.12 61.72
CA VAL A 11 4.79 -9.73 60.49
C VAL A 11 3.60 -10.37 59.76
N GLY A 12 2.96 -9.65 58.85
CA GLY A 12 1.85 -10.23 58.08
C GLY A 12 0.85 -9.25 57.47
N ALA A 13 1.29 -8.13 56.89
CA ALA A 13 0.45 -7.35 55.97
C ALA A 13 1.28 -6.55 54.95
N SER A 14 2.50 -7.00 54.63
CA SER A 14 3.40 -6.38 53.65
C SER A 14 3.55 -7.27 52.42
N PHE A 15 2.44 -7.69 51.80
CA PHE A 15 2.47 -8.29 50.47
C PHE A 15 1.21 -7.89 49.71
N ALA A 16 1.41 -7.47 48.46
CA ALA A 16 0.42 -7.09 47.44
C ALA A 16 -0.07 -5.63 47.40
N LEU A 17 0.86 -4.67 47.49
CA LEU A 17 0.81 -3.52 46.57
C LEU A 17 1.74 -3.86 45.41
N SER A 18 1.25 -4.74 44.53
CA SER A 18 1.80 -4.91 43.20
C SER A 18 1.55 -3.59 42.48
N ALA A 19 2.48 -2.65 42.58
CA ALA A 19 2.53 -1.55 41.64
C ALA A 19 2.72 -2.19 40.26
N SER A 20 1.63 -2.32 39.51
CA SER A 20 1.69 -2.63 38.09
C SER A 20 2.53 -1.53 37.46
N ALA A 21 3.82 -1.79 37.29
CA ALA A 21 4.68 -0.98 36.45
C ALA A 21 4.02 -1.00 35.08
N PHE A 22 3.33 0.09 34.72
CA PHE A 22 2.76 0.24 33.39
C PHE A 22 3.92 0.20 32.42
N ALA A 23 4.09 -0.95 31.76
CA ALA A 23 5.14 -1.16 30.81
C ALA A 23 4.95 -0.13 29.68
N GLN A 24 5.98 0.68 29.41
CA GLN A 24 5.91 1.74 28.40
C GLN A 24 5.45 1.16 27.06
N ASP A 25 4.46 1.82 26.45
CA ASP A 25 3.88 1.46 25.16
C ASP A 25 4.97 1.29 24.08
N ILE A 26 4.70 0.40 23.12
CA ILE A 26 5.53 0.22 21.93
C ILE A 26 4.99 1.16 20.85
N THR A 27 5.70 2.24 20.59
CA THR A 27 5.35 3.13 19.47
C THR A 27 5.73 2.49 18.14
N ILE A 28 4.80 2.51 17.18
CA ILE A 28 5.02 2.18 15.76
C ILE A 28 4.56 3.36 14.91
N ALA A 29 5.03 3.45 13.66
CA ALA A 29 4.65 4.51 12.74
C ALA A 29 3.81 4.00 11.56
N VAL A 30 2.95 4.88 11.04
CA VAL A 30 2.41 4.82 9.67
C VAL A 30 2.83 6.10 8.96
N ALA A 31 3.39 5.97 7.77
CA ALA A 31 3.85 7.13 6.99
C ALA A 31 3.36 7.04 5.55
N GLY A 32 2.87 8.15 5.00
CA GLY A 32 2.33 8.21 3.65
C GLY A 32 1.75 9.60 3.33
N PRO A 33 1.11 9.78 2.17
CA PRO A 33 0.62 11.08 1.73
C PRO A 33 -0.67 11.39 2.47
N MET A 34 -0.59 11.96 3.67
CA MET A 34 -1.78 12.35 4.43
C MET A 34 -2.40 13.63 3.86
N THR A 35 -1.60 14.44 3.17
CA THR A 35 -2.04 15.62 2.40
C THR A 35 -1.68 15.52 0.92
N GLY A 36 -2.05 16.53 0.14
CA GLY A 36 -1.77 16.60 -1.30
C GLY A 36 -2.71 15.74 -2.17
N SER A 37 -2.30 15.58 -3.42
CA SER A 37 -3.05 14.88 -4.47
C SER A 37 -3.33 13.41 -4.16
N GLU A 38 -2.47 12.75 -3.39
CA GLU A 38 -2.60 11.35 -3.02
C GLU A 38 -3.20 11.16 -1.61
N SER A 39 -3.78 12.21 -1.01
CA SER A 39 -4.33 12.18 0.35
C SER A 39 -5.36 11.07 0.61
N ALA A 40 -6.06 10.62 -0.44
CA ALA A 40 -6.98 9.50 -0.36
C ALA A 40 -6.28 8.21 0.08
N PHE A 41 -5.09 7.93 -0.46
CA PHE A 41 -4.30 6.77 -0.07
C PHE A 41 -3.71 6.91 1.33
N GLY A 42 -3.32 8.11 1.76
CA GLY A 42 -2.94 8.35 3.17
C GLY A 42 -4.09 8.07 4.14
N ARG A 43 -5.32 8.49 3.80
CA ARG A 43 -6.52 8.15 4.59
C ARG A 43 -6.74 6.64 4.67
N GLN A 44 -6.63 5.92 3.55
CA GLN A 44 -6.75 4.45 3.54
C GLN A 44 -5.69 3.81 4.45
N MET A 45 -4.42 4.22 4.33
CA MET A 45 -3.33 3.72 5.17
C MET A 45 -3.58 3.99 6.66
N LYS A 46 -3.94 5.23 7.00
CA LYS A 46 -4.23 5.63 8.38
C LYS A 46 -5.41 4.84 8.96
N ASN A 47 -6.50 4.68 8.21
CA ASN A 47 -7.65 3.89 8.65
C ASN A 47 -7.27 2.43 8.94
N GLY A 48 -6.46 1.82 8.07
CA GLY A 48 -5.94 0.47 8.25
C GLY A 48 -5.06 0.36 9.50
N ALA A 49 -4.17 1.32 9.70
CA ALA A 49 -3.26 1.37 10.84
C ALA A 49 -3.96 1.57 12.17
N ASP A 50 -4.86 2.56 12.25
CA ASP A 50 -5.66 2.86 13.44
C ASP A 50 -6.46 1.63 13.89
N GLN A 51 -7.11 0.95 12.94
CA GLN A 51 -7.91 -0.23 13.25
C GLN A 51 -7.07 -1.44 13.66
N ALA A 52 -5.89 -1.66 13.04
CA ALA A 52 -4.98 -2.73 13.44
C ALA A 52 -4.48 -2.54 14.87
N VAL A 53 -4.03 -1.32 15.20
CA VAL A 53 -3.57 -0.98 16.56
C VAL A 53 -4.68 -1.14 17.58
N ALA A 54 -5.91 -0.69 17.27
CA ALA A 54 -7.06 -0.88 18.14
C ALA A 54 -7.34 -2.36 18.44
N ASP A 55 -7.36 -3.20 17.39
CA ASP A 55 -7.65 -4.62 17.52
C ASP A 55 -6.55 -5.39 18.25
N ILE A 56 -5.29 -5.09 17.97
CA ILE A 56 -4.13 -5.69 18.66
C ILE A 56 -4.11 -5.30 20.13
N ASN A 57 -4.38 -4.03 20.45
CA ASN A 57 -4.46 -3.58 21.85
C ASN A 57 -5.62 -4.22 22.60
N ALA A 58 -6.78 -4.38 21.96
CA ALA A 58 -7.92 -5.09 22.54
C ALA A 58 -7.61 -6.58 22.81
N ALA A 59 -6.71 -7.18 22.02
CA ALA A 59 -6.23 -8.55 22.20
C ALA A 59 -5.07 -8.68 23.23
N GLY A 60 -4.75 -7.63 23.97
CA GLY A 60 -3.70 -7.64 25.00
C GLY A 60 -2.34 -7.07 24.56
N GLY A 61 -2.27 -6.53 23.35
CA GLY A 61 -1.07 -5.86 22.83
C GLY A 61 0.02 -6.82 22.36
N VAL A 62 1.27 -6.34 22.36
CA VAL A 62 2.44 -7.07 21.87
C VAL A 62 3.49 -7.09 22.98
N LEU A 63 4.02 -8.27 23.30
CA LEU A 63 4.99 -8.45 24.40
C LEU A 63 4.50 -7.88 25.75
N GLY A 64 3.19 -7.99 26.00
CA GLY A 64 2.55 -7.47 27.21
C GLY A 64 2.42 -5.94 27.27
N LYS A 65 2.63 -5.24 26.15
CA LYS A 65 2.56 -3.77 26.04
C LYS A 65 1.54 -3.35 25.00
N LYS A 66 0.89 -2.22 25.22
CA LYS A 66 0.04 -1.61 24.19
C LYS A 66 0.91 -1.00 23.09
N LEU A 67 0.34 -0.92 21.90
CA LEU A 67 0.87 -0.17 20.78
C LEU A 67 0.37 1.28 20.83
N ALA A 68 1.28 2.22 20.57
CA ALA A 68 0.95 3.59 20.22
C ALA A 68 1.26 3.81 18.73
N LEU A 69 0.43 4.59 18.03
CA LEU A 69 0.61 4.86 16.61
C LEU A 69 1.02 6.31 16.38
N GLU A 70 2.18 6.50 15.75
CA GLU A 70 2.58 7.77 15.15
C GLU A 70 2.16 7.79 13.68
N SER A 71 1.62 8.93 13.22
CA SER A 71 1.17 9.11 11.85
C SER A 71 1.92 10.28 11.24
N ASP A 72 2.67 10.03 10.17
CA ASP A 72 3.50 11.02 9.51
C ASP A 72 3.04 11.26 8.06
N ASP A 73 3.01 12.53 7.68
CA ASP A 73 2.63 12.97 6.34
C ASP A 73 3.87 13.20 5.48
N ASP A 74 4.08 12.39 4.46
CA ASP A 74 5.17 12.58 3.50
C ASP A 74 4.77 13.33 2.24
N ALA A 75 3.48 13.62 2.03
CA ALA A 75 2.92 14.23 0.82
C ALA A 75 3.37 13.58 -0.51
N CYS A 76 3.83 12.33 -0.48
CA CYS A 76 4.54 11.67 -1.59
C CYS A 76 5.77 12.43 -2.11
N ASP A 77 6.39 13.26 -1.27
CA ASP A 77 7.62 13.98 -1.54
C ASP A 77 8.86 13.21 -1.02
N PRO A 78 9.85 12.90 -1.87
CA PRO A 78 11.05 12.15 -1.48
C PRO A 78 11.88 12.78 -0.36
N LYS A 79 11.95 14.13 -0.30
CA LYS A 79 12.76 14.82 0.71
C LYS A 79 12.05 14.78 2.06
N GLN A 80 10.76 15.06 2.07
CA GLN A 80 9.92 14.98 3.26
C GLN A 80 9.88 13.55 3.83
N ALA A 81 9.75 12.54 2.96
CA ALA A 81 9.83 11.13 3.37
C ALA A 81 11.16 10.79 4.07
N ARG A 82 12.29 11.31 3.56
CA ARG A 82 13.60 11.12 4.19
C ARG A 82 13.69 11.81 5.55
N SER A 83 13.18 13.04 5.69
CA SER A 83 13.13 13.74 6.98
C SER A 83 12.24 13.03 8.02
N ILE A 84 11.11 12.46 7.59
CA ILE A 84 10.26 11.62 8.44
C ILE A 84 11.02 10.36 8.89
N ALA A 85 11.78 9.75 7.98
CA ALA A 85 12.57 8.58 8.32
C ALA A 85 13.64 8.87 9.38
N GLU A 86 14.33 10.01 9.26
CA GLU A 86 15.29 10.50 10.26
C GLU A 86 14.63 10.82 11.62
N LYS A 87 13.42 11.40 11.59
CA LYS A 87 12.61 11.67 12.80
C LYS A 87 12.24 10.36 13.52
N ILE A 88 11.67 9.40 12.79
CA ILE A 88 11.28 8.07 13.32
C ILE A 88 12.50 7.32 13.88
N GLY A 89 13.61 7.37 13.16
CA GLY A 89 14.89 6.80 13.60
C GLY A 89 15.40 7.43 14.89
N SER A 90 15.38 8.76 14.99
CA SER A 90 15.78 9.51 16.19
C SER A 90 14.88 9.20 17.39
N ALA A 91 13.59 8.99 17.16
CA ALA A 91 12.62 8.57 18.16
C ALA A 91 12.76 7.09 18.58
N LYS A 92 13.66 6.32 17.93
CA LYS A 92 13.89 4.89 18.16
C LYS A 92 12.63 4.03 17.96
N ILE A 93 11.78 4.44 17.03
CA ILE A 93 10.59 3.68 16.64
C ILE A 93 11.06 2.51 15.77
N PRO A 94 10.80 1.25 16.15
CA PRO A 94 11.40 0.09 15.47
C PRO A 94 10.76 -0.25 14.12
N PHE A 95 9.59 0.32 13.83
CA PHE A 95 8.75 -0.10 12.71
C PHE A 95 7.91 1.02 12.11
N VAL A 96 7.85 1.02 10.78
CA VAL A 96 6.94 1.84 10.00
C VAL A 96 6.16 1.00 8.98
N ALA A 97 4.84 1.14 8.99
CA ALA A 97 3.97 0.74 7.89
C ALA A 97 3.90 1.88 6.87
N GLY A 98 4.71 1.79 5.81
CA GLY A 98 4.83 2.88 4.84
C GLY A 98 5.98 2.68 3.86
N HIS A 99 6.20 3.56 2.89
CA HIS A 99 5.31 4.65 2.50
C HIS A 99 4.33 4.18 1.42
N PHE A 100 3.51 5.09 0.88
CA PHE A 100 2.66 4.80 -0.27
C PHE A 100 3.48 4.85 -1.58
N CYS A 101 4.00 6.04 -1.92
CA CYS A 101 4.70 6.27 -3.17
C CYS A 101 6.08 5.61 -3.18
N SER A 102 6.42 4.93 -4.27
CA SER A 102 7.76 4.35 -4.47
C SER A 102 8.86 5.42 -4.41
N SER A 103 8.57 6.64 -4.88
CA SER A 103 9.49 7.80 -4.79
C SER A 103 9.79 8.23 -3.35
N SER A 104 8.87 7.98 -2.40
CA SER A 104 9.08 8.21 -0.96
C SER A 104 9.77 7.02 -0.29
N SER A 105 9.26 5.81 -0.53
CA SER A 105 9.71 4.59 0.15
C SER A 105 11.18 4.27 -0.11
N ILE A 106 11.67 4.50 -1.34
CA ILE A 106 13.06 4.20 -1.72
C ILE A 106 14.07 5.02 -0.90
N PRO A 107 14.06 6.36 -0.92
CA PRO A 107 15.00 7.14 -0.09
C PRO A 107 14.74 7.00 1.42
N ALA A 108 13.48 6.86 1.85
CA ALA A 108 13.18 6.66 3.28
C ALA A 108 13.78 5.36 3.82
N SER A 109 13.71 4.26 3.04
CA SER A 109 14.27 2.96 3.44
C SER A 109 15.75 2.97 3.78
N GLU A 110 16.52 3.84 3.14
CA GLU A 110 17.96 3.99 3.40
C GLU A 110 18.17 4.65 4.76
N ALA A 111 17.48 5.76 5.04
CA ALA A 111 17.52 6.42 6.33
C ALA A 111 17.01 5.52 7.48
N TYR A 112 15.98 4.70 7.22
CA TYR A 112 15.52 3.68 8.16
C TYR A 112 16.58 2.62 8.43
N ALA A 113 17.31 2.17 7.40
CA ALA A 113 18.34 1.15 7.55
C ALA A 113 19.49 1.62 8.44
N ASP A 114 19.89 2.89 8.29
CA ASP A 114 20.91 3.56 9.11
C ASP A 114 20.47 3.70 10.57
N SER A 115 19.16 3.80 10.80
CA SER A 115 18.55 4.07 12.11
C SER A 115 17.98 2.82 12.81
N ASN A 116 18.24 1.61 12.28
CA ASN A 116 17.69 0.34 12.78
C ASN A 116 16.14 0.30 12.81
N VAL A 117 15.49 0.80 11.76
CA VAL A 117 14.02 0.79 11.61
C VAL A 117 13.62 -0.15 10.48
N LEU A 118 12.63 -1.01 10.75
CA LEU A 118 12.03 -1.91 9.77
C LEU A 118 10.90 -1.19 9.02
N GLN A 119 10.92 -1.22 7.70
CA GLN A 119 9.85 -0.70 6.85
C GLN A 119 9.09 -1.83 6.16
N ILE A 120 7.78 -1.93 6.41
CA ILE A 120 6.87 -2.75 5.59
C ILE A 120 5.95 -1.81 4.82
N THR A 121 6.15 -1.69 3.51
CA THR A 121 5.25 -0.89 2.69
C THR A 121 3.96 -1.66 2.37
N PRO A 122 2.78 -1.03 2.53
CA PRO A 122 1.54 -1.61 2.05
C PRO A 122 1.32 -1.41 0.56
N ALA A 123 2.05 -0.51 -0.11
CA ALA A 123 1.64 -0.01 -1.43
C ALA A 123 2.77 0.34 -2.42
N SER A 124 4.04 0.45 -2.02
CA SER A 124 5.10 0.78 -2.97
C SER A 124 5.49 -0.43 -3.81
N THR A 125 5.14 -0.39 -5.09
CA THR A 125 5.25 -1.51 -6.03
C THR A 125 6.52 -1.52 -6.87
N ASN A 126 7.31 -0.43 -6.89
CA ASN A 126 8.49 -0.39 -7.75
C ASN A 126 9.51 -1.47 -7.35
N PRO A 127 10.04 -2.27 -8.29
CA PRO A 127 11.04 -3.31 -8.03
C PRO A 127 12.26 -2.82 -7.24
N LEU A 128 12.73 -1.60 -7.53
CA LEU A 128 13.94 -1.04 -6.92
C LEU A 128 13.86 -0.99 -5.39
N PHE A 129 12.66 -0.91 -4.81
CA PHE A 129 12.48 -0.90 -3.36
C PHE A 129 13.16 -2.09 -2.66
N THR A 130 13.06 -3.31 -3.19
CA THR A 130 13.66 -4.55 -2.62
C THR A 130 14.89 -5.07 -3.36
N GLU A 131 15.19 -4.56 -4.57
CA GLU A 131 16.37 -5.00 -5.35
C GLU A 131 17.71 -4.40 -4.87
N ARG A 132 17.69 -3.47 -3.91
CA ARG A 132 18.89 -2.80 -3.36
C ARG A 132 19.60 -3.58 -2.25
N LYS A 133 19.12 -4.79 -1.92
CA LYS A 133 19.67 -5.66 -0.86
C LYS A 133 19.66 -5.01 0.54
N LEU A 134 18.73 -4.10 0.79
CA LEU A 134 18.52 -3.52 2.12
C LEU A 134 17.94 -4.60 3.06
N TRP A 135 18.44 -4.65 4.29
CA TRP A 135 18.04 -5.67 5.26
C TRP A 135 16.64 -5.41 5.82
N ASN A 136 16.19 -4.16 5.84
CA ASN A 136 15.06 -3.66 6.62
C ASN A 136 13.75 -3.46 5.83
N VAL A 137 13.71 -3.84 4.55
CA VAL A 137 12.57 -3.58 3.67
C VAL A 137 11.76 -4.85 3.40
N ALA A 138 10.45 -4.75 3.55
CA ALA A 138 9.50 -5.72 3.03
C ALA A 138 8.26 -5.01 2.47
N ARG A 139 7.45 -5.72 1.69
CA ARG A 139 6.18 -5.21 1.19
C ARG A 139 5.08 -6.25 1.31
N VAL A 140 3.84 -5.81 1.55
CA VAL A 140 2.66 -6.70 1.53
C VAL A 140 1.80 -6.51 0.27
N CYS A 141 2.24 -5.64 -0.64
CA CYS A 141 1.73 -5.53 -2.01
C CYS A 141 2.63 -6.29 -3.01
N GLY A 142 2.19 -6.38 -4.27
CA GLY A 142 2.99 -6.93 -5.36
C GLY A 142 4.02 -5.93 -5.93
N ARG A 143 4.61 -6.28 -7.08
CA ARG A 143 5.60 -5.46 -7.78
C ARG A 143 5.18 -5.06 -9.20
N ASP A 144 5.71 -3.94 -9.70
CA ASP A 144 5.39 -3.43 -11.03
C ASP A 144 5.88 -4.32 -12.18
N ASP A 145 6.95 -5.10 -11.98
CA ASP A 145 7.42 -6.09 -12.95
C ASP A 145 6.48 -7.31 -13.07
N GLN A 146 5.67 -7.56 -12.05
CA GLN A 146 4.57 -8.53 -12.09
C GLN A 146 3.30 -7.90 -12.65
N GLN A 147 2.94 -6.70 -12.17
CA GLN A 147 1.76 -5.95 -12.58
C GLN A 147 1.79 -5.60 -14.07
N GLY A 148 2.94 -5.15 -14.58
CA GLY A 148 3.13 -4.81 -15.98
C GLY A 148 2.97 -6.01 -16.92
N ILE A 149 3.32 -7.23 -16.46
CA ILE A 149 3.05 -8.47 -17.20
C ILE A 149 1.54 -8.72 -17.29
N VAL A 150 0.81 -8.60 -16.18
CA VAL A 150 -0.66 -8.79 -16.18
C VAL A 150 -1.36 -7.76 -17.07
N ALA A 151 -0.93 -6.50 -17.00
CA ALA A 151 -1.45 -5.45 -17.88
C ALA A 151 -1.16 -5.76 -19.36
N ALA A 152 0.09 -6.09 -19.69
CA ALA A 152 0.46 -6.46 -21.05
C ALA A 152 -0.33 -7.67 -21.57
N ASP A 153 -0.46 -8.73 -20.78
CA ASP A 153 -1.22 -9.93 -21.14
C ASP A 153 -2.69 -9.64 -21.46
N TYR A 154 -3.31 -8.72 -20.71
CA TYR A 154 -4.67 -8.28 -20.98
C TYR A 154 -4.75 -7.48 -22.30
N ILE A 155 -3.86 -6.51 -22.49
CA ILE A 155 -3.78 -5.69 -23.70
C ILE A 155 -3.56 -6.57 -24.94
N MET A 156 -2.65 -7.55 -24.86
CA MET A 156 -2.37 -8.49 -25.94
C MET A 156 -3.59 -9.31 -26.38
N LYS A 157 -4.49 -9.62 -25.45
CA LYS A 157 -5.69 -10.44 -25.71
C LYS A 157 -6.85 -9.58 -26.19
N ALA A 158 -7.16 -8.50 -25.48
CA ALA A 158 -8.34 -7.68 -25.73
C ALA A 158 -8.12 -6.60 -26.80
N PHE A 159 -6.88 -6.16 -27.01
CA PHE A 159 -6.51 -5.05 -27.88
C PHE A 159 -5.51 -5.45 -28.96
N LYS A 160 -5.47 -6.73 -29.34
CA LYS A 160 -4.60 -7.23 -30.42
C LYS A 160 -4.83 -6.46 -31.72
N GLY A 161 -3.76 -5.93 -32.31
CA GLY A 161 -3.83 -5.17 -33.58
C GLY A 161 -4.44 -3.77 -33.45
N LYS A 162 -4.68 -3.30 -32.22
CA LYS A 162 -5.22 -1.98 -31.93
C LYS A 162 -4.10 -0.98 -31.67
N ASN A 163 -4.36 0.30 -31.92
CA ASN A 163 -3.38 1.34 -31.61
C ASN A 163 -3.37 1.62 -30.09
N VAL A 164 -2.25 1.32 -29.43
CA VAL A 164 -2.08 1.56 -27.99
C VAL A 164 -1.11 2.71 -27.77
N ALA A 165 -1.45 3.62 -26.86
CA ALA A 165 -0.52 4.59 -26.29
C ALA A 165 -0.12 4.19 -24.87
N ILE A 166 1.09 4.55 -24.45
CA ILE A 166 1.59 4.42 -23.09
C ILE A 166 2.02 5.80 -22.61
N LEU A 167 1.43 6.26 -21.51
CA LEU A 167 1.74 7.53 -20.87
C LEU A 167 2.38 7.30 -19.51
N ASN A 168 3.24 8.21 -19.05
CA ASN A 168 3.78 8.19 -17.70
C ASN A 168 3.91 9.59 -17.09
N ASP A 169 3.79 9.69 -15.77
CA ASP A 169 3.87 10.95 -15.01
C ASP A 169 5.31 11.35 -14.59
N LYS A 170 6.33 10.64 -15.10
CA LYS A 170 7.77 10.77 -14.78
C LYS A 170 8.16 10.39 -13.35
N THR A 171 7.22 10.03 -12.48
CA THR A 171 7.53 9.57 -11.12
C THR A 171 8.18 8.19 -11.15
N THR A 172 8.85 7.81 -10.07
CA THR A 172 9.47 6.48 -9.94
C THR A 172 8.47 5.34 -10.12
N TYR A 173 7.24 5.51 -9.62
CA TYR A 173 6.16 4.54 -9.80
C TYR A 173 5.60 4.61 -11.23
N GLY A 174 5.07 5.76 -11.64
CA GLY A 174 4.34 5.87 -12.89
C GLY A 174 5.20 5.54 -14.11
N LYS A 175 6.44 6.06 -14.17
CA LYS A 175 7.38 5.66 -15.22
C LYS A 175 7.80 4.19 -15.10
N GLY A 176 8.07 3.69 -13.88
CA GLY A 176 8.49 2.31 -13.67
C GLY A 176 7.45 1.29 -14.15
N LEU A 177 6.19 1.50 -13.80
CA LEU A 177 5.09 0.65 -14.23
C LEU A 177 4.81 0.75 -15.74
N ALA A 178 4.86 1.95 -16.31
CA ALA A 178 4.74 2.14 -17.76
C ALA A 178 5.87 1.43 -18.52
N ASP A 179 7.10 1.48 -18.01
CA ASP A 179 8.26 0.82 -18.61
C ASP A 179 8.17 -0.70 -18.53
N GLU A 180 7.76 -1.27 -17.38
CA GLU A 180 7.58 -2.72 -17.26
C GLU A 180 6.43 -3.25 -18.14
N THR A 181 5.33 -2.49 -18.25
CA THR A 181 4.22 -2.82 -19.17
C THR A 181 4.67 -2.75 -20.63
N LYS A 182 5.36 -1.67 -21.04
CA LYS A 182 5.93 -1.53 -22.38
C LYS A 182 6.88 -2.69 -22.70
N LYS A 183 7.78 -3.02 -21.77
CA LYS A 183 8.75 -4.11 -21.92
C LYS A 183 8.05 -5.45 -22.11
N ALA A 184 7.00 -5.75 -21.34
CA ALA A 184 6.23 -6.97 -21.47
C ALA A 184 5.48 -7.04 -22.82
N LEU A 185 4.84 -5.95 -23.26
CA LEU A 185 4.20 -5.85 -24.58
C LEU A 185 5.20 -6.08 -25.71
N ASN A 186 6.33 -5.37 -25.67
CA ASN A 186 7.36 -5.44 -26.70
C ASN A 186 7.96 -6.85 -26.80
N LYS A 187 8.18 -7.51 -25.66
CA LYS A 187 8.63 -8.91 -25.61
C LYS A 187 7.61 -9.87 -26.24
N ALA A 188 6.32 -9.57 -26.13
CA ALA A 188 5.23 -10.32 -26.75
C ALA A 188 4.96 -9.95 -28.22
N GLY A 189 5.80 -9.09 -28.83
CA GLY A 189 5.68 -8.70 -30.24
C GLY A 189 4.68 -7.58 -30.51
N PHE A 190 4.23 -6.86 -29.47
CA PHE A 190 3.33 -5.73 -29.59
C PHE A 190 4.07 -4.44 -29.31
N GLN A 191 4.10 -3.52 -30.27
CA GLN A 191 4.69 -2.21 -30.11
C GLN A 191 3.61 -1.17 -29.88
N GLU A 192 3.77 -0.33 -28.87
CA GLU A 192 2.89 0.82 -28.71
C GLU A 192 3.11 1.84 -29.83
N LYS A 193 2.03 2.51 -30.24
CA LYS A 193 2.06 3.55 -31.27
C LYS A 193 2.61 4.87 -30.74
N MET A 194 2.49 5.08 -29.44
CA MET A 194 2.87 6.31 -28.76
C MET A 194 3.37 5.97 -27.36
N TYR A 195 4.54 6.48 -27.00
CA TYR A 195 5.08 6.43 -25.64
C TYR A 195 5.47 7.85 -25.25
N GLU A 196 4.78 8.43 -24.28
CA GLU A 196 4.97 9.83 -23.88
C GLU A 196 4.90 10.03 -22.37
N SER A 197 5.38 11.19 -21.94
CA SER A 197 5.35 11.58 -20.54
C SER A 197 4.62 12.90 -20.35
N TYR A 198 3.88 13.02 -19.26
CA TYR A 198 3.35 14.28 -18.72
C TYR A 198 3.98 14.54 -17.34
N ASN A 199 3.72 15.69 -16.72
CA ASN A 199 4.20 15.94 -15.36
C ASN A 199 3.07 15.68 -14.36
N LYS A 200 3.42 15.06 -13.22
CA LYS A 200 2.54 15.05 -12.05
C LYS A 200 2.12 16.48 -11.69
N GLY A 201 0.83 16.69 -11.44
CA GLY A 201 0.25 18.00 -11.13
C GLY A 201 -0.24 18.78 -12.36
N ASP A 202 0.11 18.38 -13.59
CA ASP A 202 -0.45 18.97 -14.80
C ASP A 202 -1.99 18.86 -14.78
N LYS A 203 -2.68 19.90 -15.26
CA LYS A 203 -4.14 19.94 -15.34
C LYS A 203 -4.66 19.99 -16.78
N ASP A 204 -3.80 20.36 -17.72
CA ASP A 204 -4.10 20.44 -19.14
C ASP A 204 -3.35 19.36 -19.91
N PHE A 205 -4.11 18.44 -20.49
CA PHE A 205 -3.65 17.32 -21.30
C PHE A 205 -4.16 17.44 -22.75
N ASN A 206 -4.68 18.60 -23.17
CA ASN A 206 -5.33 18.74 -24.47
C ASN A 206 -4.40 18.39 -25.63
N ALA A 207 -3.13 18.79 -25.57
CA ALA A 207 -2.17 18.52 -26.63
C ALA A 207 -1.88 17.01 -26.78
N ILE A 208 -1.66 16.31 -25.66
CA ILE A 208 -1.39 14.86 -25.68
C ILE A 208 -2.64 14.08 -26.11
N VAL A 209 -3.83 14.51 -25.67
CA VAL A 209 -5.11 13.94 -26.09
C VAL A 209 -5.36 14.16 -27.59
N SER A 210 -5.13 15.36 -28.12
CA SER A 210 -5.28 15.65 -29.55
C SER A 210 -4.32 14.82 -30.40
N ARG A 211 -3.10 14.56 -29.92
CA ARG A 211 -2.17 13.64 -30.58
C ARG A 211 -2.69 12.20 -30.55
N MET A 212 -3.17 11.71 -29.41
CA MET A 212 -3.79 10.38 -29.32
C MET A 212 -4.99 10.24 -30.28
N LYS A 213 -5.81 11.28 -30.41
CA LYS A 213 -6.92 11.31 -31.38
C LYS A 213 -6.42 11.19 -32.82
N LYS A 214 -5.41 11.99 -33.20
CA LYS A 214 -4.79 11.95 -34.53
C LYS A 214 -4.19 10.58 -34.85
N GLU A 215 -3.58 9.93 -33.87
CA GLU A 215 -2.99 8.60 -34.02
C GLU A 215 -4.03 7.46 -33.93
N ASN A 216 -5.33 7.77 -33.82
CA ASN A 216 -6.42 6.81 -33.69
C ASN A 216 -6.16 5.80 -32.56
N ILE A 217 -5.73 6.28 -31.39
CA ILE A 217 -5.46 5.44 -30.21
C ILE A 217 -6.78 4.85 -29.68
N GLU A 218 -6.82 3.52 -29.54
CA GLU A 218 -7.98 2.77 -29.05
C GLU A 218 -7.86 2.40 -27.56
N LEU A 219 -6.63 2.28 -27.06
CA LEU A 219 -6.32 2.14 -25.63
C LEU A 219 -5.15 3.05 -25.24
N VAL A 220 -5.28 3.75 -24.12
CA VAL A 220 -4.16 4.42 -23.46
C VAL A 220 -3.86 3.73 -22.13
N TYR A 221 -2.63 3.24 -21.97
CA TYR A 221 -2.11 2.80 -20.68
C TYR A 221 -1.46 3.96 -19.96
N VAL A 222 -1.83 4.24 -18.71
CA VAL A 222 -1.31 5.36 -17.92
C VAL A 222 -0.56 4.81 -16.70
N GLY A 223 0.75 5.00 -16.69
CA GLY A 223 1.58 4.85 -15.51
C GLY A 223 1.56 6.13 -14.68
N GLY A 224 0.68 6.19 -13.68
CA GLY A 224 0.50 7.35 -12.82
C GLY A 224 -0.67 7.15 -11.85
N TYR A 225 -1.15 8.25 -11.27
CA TYR A 225 -2.18 8.25 -10.22
C TYR A 225 -3.58 8.66 -10.74
N HIS A 226 -4.60 8.42 -9.91
CA HIS A 226 -6.01 8.62 -10.25
C HIS A 226 -6.35 10.05 -10.67
N GLN A 227 -5.66 11.07 -10.13
CA GLN A 227 -5.97 12.46 -10.43
C GLN A 227 -5.68 12.81 -11.89
N GLU A 228 -4.45 12.63 -12.36
CA GLU A 228 -4.09 12.90 -13.75
C GLU A 228 -4.77 11.92 -14.72
N ALA A 229 -4.89 10.63 -14.37
CA ALA A 229 -5.62 9.67 -15.19
C ALA A 229 -7.09 10.08 -15.40
N GLY A 230 -7.77 10.57 -14.35
CA GLY A 230 -9.13 11.09 -14.44
C GLY A 230 -9.24 12.33 -15.32
N LEU A 231 -8.27 13.25 -15.24
CA LEU A 231 -8.22 14.45 -16.09
C LEU A 231 -7.98 14.10 -17.57
N ILE A 232 -7.05 13.17 -17.85
CA ILE A 232 -6.80 12.65 -19.19
C ILE A 232 -8.08 12.02 -19.75
N LEU A 233 -8.77 11.19 -18.96
CA LEU A 233 -10.03 10.56 -19.37
C LEU A 233 -11.11 11.57 -19.72
N ARG A 234 -11.34 12.58 -18.87
CA ARG A 234 -12.31 13.64 -19.15
C ARG A 234 -11.98 14.38 -20.44
N GLN A 235 -10.73 14.79 -20.61
CA GLN A 235 -10.32 15.53 -21.80
C GLN A 235 -10.37 14.68 -23.08
N MET A 236 -10.14 13.36 -23.00
CA MET A 236 -10.42 12.44 -24.11
C MET A 236 -11.91 12.47 -24.50
N ARG A 237 -12.82 12.43 -23.53
CA ARG A 237 -14.28 12.49 -23.79
C ARG A 237 -14.72 13.85 -24.33
N ASP A 238 -14.17 14.95 -23.80
CA ASP A 238 -14.42 16.31 -24.32
C ASP A 238 -13.99 16.44 -25.79
N GLN A 239 -12.93 15.73 -26.19
CA GLN A 239 -12.49 15.66 -27.58
C GLN A 239 -13.20 14.56 -28.40
N GLY A 240 -14.26 13.93 -27.87
CA GLY A 240 -15.09 12.95 -28.56
C GLY A 240 -14.44 11.57 -28.77
N MET A 241 -13.36 11.26 -28.03
CA MET A 241 -12.68 9.97 -28.13
C MET A 241 -13.41 8.91 -27.32
N GLN A 242 -13.48 7.69 -27.87
CA GLN A 242 -13.99 6.48 -27.19
C GLN A 242 -12.86 5.57 -26.70
N THR A 243 -11.63 6.08 -26.70
CA THR A 243 -10.43 5.38 -26.23
C THR A 243 -10.62 4.87 -24.81
N ILE A 244 -10.24 3.61 -24.58
CA ILE A 244 -10.26 2.98 -23.25
C ILE A 244 -9.00 3.40 -22.49
N LEU A 245 -9.16 3.82 -21.24
CA LEU A 245 -8.03 4.05 -20.33
C LEU A 245 -7.75 2.77 -19.55
N MET A 246 -6.48 2.39 -19.43
CA MET A 246 -6.00 1.37 -18.51
C MET A 246 -4.90 1.94 -17.63
N ALA A 247 -4.81 1.56 -16.36
CA ALA A 247 -3.75 2.01 -15.46
C ALA A 247 -3.40 0.97 -14.39
N GLY A 248 -2.51 1.35 -13.46
CA GLY A 248 -2.05 0.52 -12.35
C GLY A 248 -2.95 0.54 -11.12
N ASP A 249 -2.38 0.04 -10.02
CA ASP A 249 -3.03 -0.04 -8.71
C ASP A 249 -3.48 1.29 -8.13
N ALA A 250 -2.81 2.39 -8.47
CA ALA A 250 -3.13 3.75 -8.06
C ALA A 250 -4.46 4.29 -8.63
N MET A 251 -5.24 3.44 -9.30
CA MET A 251 -6.63 3.71 -9.68
C MET A 251 -7.63 3.21 -8.64
N ASN A 252 -7.23 2.40 -7.67
CA ASN A 252 -8.12 1.77 -6.70
C ASN A 252 -8.54 2.74 -5.58
N ASP A 253 -9.23 3.80 -5.96
CA ASP A 253 -9.84 4.78 -5.08
C ASP A 253 -11.08 5.39 -5.74
N LYS A 254 -12.18 5.52 -4.99
CA LYS A 254 -13.44 6.12 -5.50
C LYS A 254 -13.34 7.60 -5.86
N GLU A 255 -12.29 8.29 -5.46
CA GLU A 255 -11.98 9.64 -5.93
C GLU A 255 -11.77 9.65 -7.45
N PHE A 256 -11.27 8.56 -8.05
CA PHE A 256 -11.22 8.43 -9.51
C PHE A 256 -12.61 8.61 -10.14
N ALA A 257 -13.59 7.81 -9.68
CA ALA A 257 -14.96 7.90 -10.16
C ALA A 257 -15.61 9.27 -9.84
N SER A 258 -15.26 9.88 -8.70
CA SER A 258 -15.70 11.24 -8.38
C SER A 258 -15.17 12.28 -9.37
N ILE A 259 -13.94 12.13 -9.85
CA ILE A 259 -13.33 13.03 -10.84
C ILE A 259 -14.01 12.88 -12.20
N THR A 260 -14.27 11.65 -12.63
CA THR A 260 -14.68 11.33 -14.00
C THR A 260 -16.19 11.24 -14.18
N GLY A 261 -16.95 10.99 -13.11
CA GLY A 261 -18.38 10.69 -13.20
C GLY A 261 -18.64 9.49 -14.13
N PRO A 262 -19.73 9.53 -14.93
CA PRO A 262 -20.07 8.45 -15.88
C PRO A 262 -18.96 8.14 -16.90
N ALA A 263 -18.04 9.07 -17.16
CA ALA A 263 -16.92 8.83 -18.08
C ALA A 263 -15.97 7.72 -17.60
N ALA A 264 -16.02 7.35 -16.31
CA ALA A 264 -15.26 6.23 -15.75
C ALA A 264 -15.54 4.91 -16.46
N GLU A 265 -16.75 4.75 -17.01
CA GLU A 265 -17.23 3.48 -17.56
C GLU A 265 -16.24 2.87 -18.56
N GLY A 266 -15.90 1.61 -18.33
CA GLY A 266 -14.98 0.87 -19.18
C GLY A 266 -13.50 1.12 -18.88
N THR A 267 -13.16 2.05 -18.00
CA THR A 267 -11.77 2.22 -17.53
C THR A 267 -11.30 0.95 -16.84
N LEU A 268 -10.08 0.53 -17.17
CA LEU A 268 -9.44 -0.66 -16.66
C LEU A 268 -8.33 -0.29 -15.68
N PHE A 269 -8.08 -1.15 -14.71
CA PHE A 269 -6.88 -1.04 -13.90
C PHE A 269 -6.42 -2.39 -13.39
N THR A 270 -5.15 -2.47 -13.01
CA THR A 270 -4.60 -3.66 -12.34
C THR A 270 -4.56 -3.45 -10.83
N PHE A 271 -4.87 -4.49 -10.06
CA PHE A 271 -4.73 -4.50 -8.61
C PHE A 271 -4.60 -5.95 -8.14
N GLY A 272 -4.17 -6.17 -6.89
CA GLY A 272 -4.31 -7.50 -6.28
C GLY A 272 -5.79 -7.89 -6.13
N PRO A 273 -6.12 -9.14 -5.81
CA PRO A 273 -7.50 -9.55 -5.64
C PRO A 273 -8.07 -8.83 -4.43
N ASP A 274 -9.30 -8.31 -4.55
CA ASP A 274 -9.91 -7.46 -3.53
C ASP A 274 -9.90 -8.16 -2.15
N PRO A 275 -9.13 -7.64 -1.18
CA PRO A 275 -8.99 -8.28 0.11
C PRO A 275 -10.30 -8.31 0.90
N ARG A 276 -11.27 -7.42 0.59
CA ARG A 276 -12.58 -7.38 1.26
C ARG A 276 -13.41 -8.64 1.03
N ASN A 277 -13.12 -9.38 -0.05
CA ASN A 277 -13.82 -10.61 -0.40
C ASN A 277 -13.23 -11.85 0.29
N LYS A 278 -12.09 -11.72 0.99
CA LYS A 278 -11.44 -12.86 1.65
C LYS A 278 -12.16 -13.22 2.96
N PRO A 279 -12.34 -14.52 3.27
CA PRO A 279 -12.88 -14.94 4.56
C PRO A 279 -12.11 -14.39 5.76
N THR A 280 -10.78 -14.27 5.64
CA THR A 280 -9.88 -13.69 6.64
C THR A 280 -10.15 -12.21 6.93
N ALA A 281 -10.79 -11.50 6.00
CA ALA A 281 -11.11 -10.08 6.13
C ALA A 281 -12.55 -9.81 6.59
N LYS A 282 -13.42 -10.83 6.68
CA LYS A 282 -14.87 -10.61 6.93
C LYS A 282 -15.13 -9.77 8.18
N ALA A 283 -14.53 -10.16 9.31
CA ALA A 283 -14.74 -9.48 10.59
C ALA A 283 -14.24 -8.03 10.57
N ILE A 284 -13.10 -7.76 9.91
CA ILE A 284 -12.54 -6.41 9.83
C ILE A 284 -13.37 -5.52 8.90
N VAL A 285 -13.86 -6.07 7.78
CA VAL A 285 -14.77 -5.38 6.87
C VAL A 285 -16.07 -5.00 7.57
N GLU A 286 -16.64 -5.88 8.39
CA GLU A 286 -17.83 -5.58 9.20
C GLU A 286 -17.58 -4.45 10.21
N LYS A 287 -16.40 -4.40 10.85
CA LYS A 287 -16.02 -3.29 11.75
C LYS A 287 -15.92 -1.95 11.01
N PHE A 288 -15.34 -1.93 9.81
CA PHE A 288 -15.27 -0.71 9.00
C PHE A 288 -16.66 -0.27 8.52
N LYS A 289 -17.52 -1.20 8.10
CA LYS A 289 -18.91 -0.92 7.77
C LYS A 289 -19.68 -0.30 8.93
N ALA A 290 -19.49 -0.79 10.16
CA ALA A 290 -20.10 -0.21 11.35
C ALA A 290 -19.65 1.24 11.64
N LYS A 291 -18.52 1.67 11.08
CA LYS A 291 -17.99 3.04 11.14
C LYS A 291 -18.33 3.88 9.90
N ASN A 292 -19.10 3.35 8.95
CA ASN A 292 -19.36 3.96 7.64
C ASN A 292 -18.08 4.28 6.85
N ILE A 293 -17.04 3.45 7.00
CA ILE A 293 -15.80 3.54 6.23
C ILE A 293 -15.75 2.34 5.28
N ASP A 294 -15.46 2.58 4.00
CA ASP A 294 -15.14 1.50 3.06
C ASP A 294 -13.64 1.19 3.15
N PRO A 295 -13.22 -0.02 3.55
CA PRO A 295 -11.81 -0.38 3.61
C PRO A 295 -11.26 -0.77 2.24
N GLU A 296 -11.42 0.12 1.26
CA GLU A 296 -10.93 -0.06 -0.10
C GLU A 296 -9.42 0.19 -0.22
N GLY A 297 -8.89 -0.13 -1.41
CA GLY A 297 -7.48 0.05 -1.75
C GLY A 297 -6.53 -0.56 -0.72
N TYR A 298 -5.71 0.29 -0.11
CA TYR A 298 -4.61 -0.09 0.76
C TYR A 298 -4.94 -0.14 2.26
N THR A 299 -6.22 0.00 2.61
CA THR A 299 -6.66 -0.08 4.01
C THR A 299 -6.31 -1.43 4.64
N LEU A 300 -6.71 -2.54 4.01
CA LEU A 300 -6.43 -3.88 4.52
C LEU A 300 -4.96 -4.30 4.33
N TYR A 301 -4.26 -3.72 3.35
CA TYR A 301 -2.81 -3.93 3.19
C TYR A 301 -2.03 -3.30 4.35
N THR A 302 -2.39 -2.09 4.77
CA THR A 302 -1.75 -1.43 5.91
C THR A 302 -2.04 -2.15 7.22
N TYR A 303 -3.27 -2.64 7.39
CA TYR A 303 -3.64 -3.50 8.51
C TYR A 303 -2.74 -4.76 8.54
N ALA A 304 -2.58 -5.43 7.41
CA ALA A 304 -1.76 -6.64 7.30
C ALA A 304 -0.27 -6.38 7.55
N ALA A 305 0.29 -5.25 7.10
CA ALA A 305 1.68 -4.89 7.39
C ALA A 305 1.94 -4.85 8.91
N ILE A 306 1.01 -4.27 9.68
CA ILE A 306 1.10 -4.23 11.14
C ILE A 306 0.88 -5.63 11.75
N GLN A 307 -0.04 -6.44 11.21
CA GLN A 307 -0.19 -7.84 11.65
C GLN A 307 1.11 -8.63 11.49
N VAL A 308 1.77 -8.52 10.34
CA VAL A 308 3.04 -9.20 10.07
C VAL A 308 4.09 -8.78 11.10
N TRP A 309 4.27 -7.48 11.30
CA TRP A 309 5.26 -6.98 12.25
C TRP A 309 4.97 -7.42 13.69
N THR A 310 3.73 -7.29 14.15
CA THR A 310 3.36 -7.60 15.54
C THR A 310 3.44 -9.10 15.84
N GLN A 311 3.01 -9.96 14.91
CA GLN A 311 3.16 -11.41 15.03
C GLN A 311 4.64 -11.82 15.05
N ALA A 312 5.46 -11.22 14.20
CA ALA A 312 6.90 -11.51 14.16
C ALA A 312 7.61 -11.02 15.42
N ALA A 313 7.29 -9.82 15.93
CA ALA A 313 7.82 -9.30 17.19
C ALA A 313 7.45 -10.19 18.38
N ALA A 314 6.20 -10.66 18.44
CA ALA A 314 5.76 -11.60 19.47
C ALA A 314 6.52 -12.94 19.38
N LYS A 315 6.67 -13.50 18.17
CA LYS A 315 7.39 -14.75 17.93
C LYS A 315 8.89 -14.62 18.28
N ALA A 316 9.52 -13.51 17.91
CA ALA A 316 10.91 -13.21 18.20
C ALA A 316 11.16 -12.77 19.66
N LYS A 317 10.10 -12.48 20.41
CA LYS A 317 10.14 -11.95 21.78
C LYS A 317 10.95 -10.64 21.90
N THR A 318 10.92 -9.81 20.87
CA THR A 318 11.69 -8.57 20.80
C THR A 318 11.09 -7.61 19.78
N THR A 319 11.39 -6.32 19.94
CA THR A 319 11.11 -5.27 18.94
C THR A 319 12.37 -4.84 18.19
N ASP A 320 13.50 -5.55 18.36
CA ASP A 320 14.70 -5.29 17.57
C ASP A 320 14.44 -5.53 16.08
N ALA A 321 14.56 -4.48 15.27
CA ALA A 321 14.15 -4.48 13.88
C ALA A 321 14.82 -5.59 13.05
N LYS A 322 16.12 -5.87 13.26
CA LYS A 322 16.84 -6.92 12.53
C LYS A 322 16.31 -8.31 12.88
N LYS A 323 16.19 -8.63 14.17
CA LYS A 323 15.65 -9.93 14.61
C LYS A 323 14.20 -10.13 14.17
N VAL A 324 13.39 -9.07 14.21
CA VAL A 324 12.01 -9.12 13.71
C VAL A 324 12.00 -9.38 12.21
N MET A 325 12.87 -8.72 11.43
CA MET A 325 12.94 -8.92 9.98
C MET A 325 13.44 -10.32 9.58
N GLU A 326 14.44 -10.86 10.27
CA GLU A 326 14.88 -12.25 10.12
C GLU A 326 13.72 -13.22 10.39
N THR A 327 12.96 -12.95 11.46
CA THR A 327 11.77 -13.74 11.80
C THR A 327 10.73 -13.66 10.70
N ILE A 328 10.42 -12.45 10.18
CA ILE A 328 9.48 -12.22 9.07
C ILE A 328 9.84 -13.08 7.85
N LYS A 329 11.11 -13.05 7.41
CA LYS A 329 11.57 -13.80 6.23
C LYS A 329 11.56 -15.32 6.42
N ALA A 330 11.72 -15.79 7.66
CA ALA A 330 11.73 -17.23 7.98
C ALA A 330 10.34 -17.81 8.28
N GLY A 331 9.30 -16.97 8.35
CA GLY A 331 7.96 -17.36 8.76
C GLY A 331 6.91 -17.27 7.67
N ASP A 332 5.73 -17.78 8.02
CA ASP A 332 4.49 -17.43 7.36
C ASP A 332 3.57 -16.71 8.36
N TRP A 333 2.69 -15.86 7.86
CA TRP A 333 1.92 -14.91 8.66
C TRP A 333 0.45 -14.94 8.28
N ASP A 334 -0.43 -15.19 9.25
CA ASP A 334 -1.88 -15.16 9.01
C ASP A 334 -2.37 -13.72 9.11
N THR A 335 -2.85 -13.18 7.99
CA THR A 335 -3.27 -11.77 7.91
C THR A 335 -4.67 -11.64 7.31
N VAL A 336 -5.22 -10.43 7.33
CA VAL A 336 -6.47 -10.12 6.64
C VAL A 336 -6.38 -10.33 5.13
N LEU A 337 -5.17 -10.26 4.54
CA LEU A 337 -4.92 -10.59 3.12
C LEU A 337 -4.83 -12.11 2.85
N GLY A 338 -4.93 -12.93 3.89
CA GLY A 338 -4.62 -14.36 3.84
C GLY A 338 -3.23 -14.64 4.40
N LYS A 339 -2.75 -15.87 4.18
CA LYS A 339 -1.44 -16.31 4.63
C LYS A 339 -0.34 -15.70 3.75
N LEU A 340 0.58 -14.94 4.34
CA LEU A 340 1.70 -14.29 3.65
C LEU A 340 3.03 -14.96 3.99
N GLY A 341 3.92 -15.05 3.01
CA GLY A 341 5.30 -15.48 3.19
C GLY A 341 6.21 -14.63 2.32
N PHE A 342 7.44 -14.40 2.76
CA PHE A 342 8.37 -13.45 2.13
C PHE A 342 9.58 -14.16 1.53
N ASP A 343 10.07 -13.66 0.41
CA ASP A 343 11.34 -14.08 -0.16
C ASP A 343 12.54 -13.42 0.55
N ALA A 344 13.76 -13.72 0.09
CA ALA A 344 14.98 -13.19 0.68
C ALA A 344 15.10 -11.65 0.51
N LYS A 345 14.45 -11.06 -0.49
CA LYS A 345 14.47 -9.63 -0.78
C LYS A 345 13.45 -8.85 0.06
N GLY A 346 12.43 -9.54 0.60
CA GLY A 346 11.33 -8.94 1.35
C GLY A 346 10.05 -8.77 0.53
N ASP A 347 9.95 -9.41 -0.63
CA ASP A 347 8.75 -9.45 -1.44
C ASP A 347 7.85 -10.62 -1.02
N ILE A 348 6.52 -10.44 -1.07
CA ILE A 348 5.59 -11.57 -0.90
C ILE A 348 5.80 -12.61 -2.01
N LYS A 349 5.63 -13.88 -1.66
CA LYS A 349 5.78 -15.01 -2.62
C LYS A 349 4.58 -15.14 -3.56
N GLN A 350 3.45 -14.55 -3.22
CA GLN A 350 2.22 -14.59 -4.02
C GLN A 350 2.29 -13.60 -5.20
N ILE A 351 1.76 -14.00 -6.36
CA ILE A 351 1.63 -13.15 -7.56
C ILE A 351 0.16 -13.12 -7.93
N ASP A 352 -0.53 -12.06 -7.53
CA ASP A 352 -1.99 -12.08 -7.52
C ASP A 352 -2.62 -10.90 -8.29
N TYR A 353 -1.88 -10.18 -9.14
CA TYR A 353 -2.49 -9.09 -9.91
C TYR A 353 -3.57 -9.62 -10.87
N VAL A 354 -4.72 -8.95 -10.86
CA VAL A 354 -5.86 -9.15 -11.75
C VAL A 354 -6.24 -7.81 -12.39
N VAL A 355 -7.16 -7.85 -13.35
CA VAL A 355 -7.69 -6.64 -14.01
C VAL A 355 -9.09 -6.35 -13.47
N TYR A 356 -9.34 -5.09 -13.17
CA TYR A 356 -10.63 -4.54 -12.77
C TYR A 356 -11.19 -3.62 -13.86
N LYS A 357 -12.51 -3.47 -13.91
CA LYS A 357 -13.21 -2.53 -14.80
C LYS A 357 -14.17 -1.65 -14.00
N TRP A 358 -14.09 -0.34 -14.20
CA TRP A 358 -15.02 0.64 -13.66
C TRP A 358 -16.35 0.64 -14.42
N ASP A 359 -17.44 0.82 -13.69
CA ASP A 359 -18.79 1.07 -14.23
C ASP A 359 -19.15 2.57 -14.18
N ALA A 360 -20.25 2.95 -14.86
CA ALA A 360 -20.74 4.33 -14.89
C ALA A 360 -21.23 4.86 -13.53
N LYS A 361 -21.41 3.98 -12.53
CA LYS A 361 -21.88 4.32 -11.19
C LYS A 361 -20.74 4.52 -10.20
N GLY A 362 -19.49 4.35 -10.64
CA GLY A 362 -18.32 4.47 -9.76
C GLY A 362 -18.08 3.24 -8.89
N ASN A 363 -18.50 2.06 -9.33
CA ASN A 363 -18.03 0.79 -8.79
C ASN A 363 -17.02 0.17 -9.76
N TYR A 364 -16.28 -0.83 -9.29
CA TYR A 364 -15.44 -1.66 -10.14
C TYR A 364 -15.65 -3.15 -9.86
N THR A 365 -15.43 -3.97 -10.87
CA THR A 365 -15.49 -5.44 -10.75
C THR A 365 -14.26 -6.07 -11.36
N GLU A 366 -13.82 -7.17 -10.77
CA GLU A 366 -12.77 -8.00 -11.35
C GLU A 366 -13.25 -8.58 -12.67
N ILE A 367 -12.41 -8.49 -13.70
CA ILE A 367 -12.69 -9.08 -15.01
C ILE A 367 -11.67 -10.17 -15.30
N ASN A 368 -12.18 -11.33 -15.68
CA ASN A 368 -11.33 -12.45 -16.05
C ASN A 368 -10.78 -12.21 -17.47
N PRO A 369 -9.46 -12.35 -17.72
CA PRO A 369 -8.90 -12.24 -19.07
C PRO A 369 -9.38 -13.36 -20.00
N LYS A 370 -10.02 -14.40 -19.47
CA LYS A 370 -10.83 -15.36 -20.22
C LYS A 370 -12.27 -14.84 -20.17
N GLY A 371 -12.69 -14.08 -21.19
CA GLY A 371 -14.01 -13.49 -21.24
C GLY A 371 -15.12 -14.49 -20.88
N SER A 372 -16.13 -14.01 -20.16
CA SER A 372 -17.47 -14.60 -20.14
C SER A 372 -18.08 -14.60 -21.53
#